data_AF-A0A9E5DAY4-F1
#
_entry.id   AF-A0A9E5DAY4-F1
#
_cell.length_a   1.000
_cell.length_b   1.000
_cell.length_c   1.000
_cell.angle_alpha   90.00
_cell.angle_beta   90.00
_cell.angle_gamma   90.00
#
_symmetry.space_group_name_H-M   'P 1'
#
loop_
_entity.id
_entity.type
_entity.pdbx_description
1 polymer ?
#
loop_
_entity_poly.entity_id
_entity_poly.type
_entity_poly.pdbx_seq_one_letter_code
_entity_poly.pdbx_strand_id
1 'polypeptide(L)'
;MIISIDDTDSREGMCTTYLCAILMDELKEYGNIRGSPILIRLNPTIPYKTRGNASTAFEITTSEPEKVMEHVISRVDELSELQSEMTNPGVVFIPEDRSEKVKEELGEFFLKAVREVLQIDDAKNLIANLDLPSRGWKNGRGLIGALAACGAMLNPGWDHTYEYLAYREKDT
;
A
#
# COMPACT_ATOMS: atom_id res chain seq x y z
N MET A 1 12.85 5.12 1.26
CA MET A 1 11.80 4.33 1.94
C MET A 1 10.65 4.12 0.97
N ILE A 2 10.14 2.89 0.87
CA ILE A 2 8.92 2.58 0.11
C ILE A 2 7.74 2.55 1.09
N ILE A 3 6.62 3.12 0.67
CA ILE A 3 5.36 3.17 1.42
C ILE A 3 4.29 2.53 0.56
N SER A 4 3.56 1.57 1.11
CA SER A 4 2.50 0.85 0.41
C SER A 4 1.20 0.88 1.19
N ILE A 5 0.08 0.94 0.48
CA ILE A 5 -1.26 1.13 1.06
C ILE A 5 -2.28 0.31 0.27
N ASP A 6 -3.21 -0.31 0.97
CA ASP A 6 -4.35 -1.04 0.41
C ASP A 6 -5.57 -1.00 1.34
N ASP A 7 -6.74 -1.26 0.78
CA ASP A 7 -8.01 -1.52 1.47
C ASP A 7 -8.54 -0.34 2.32
N THR A 8 -8.34 0.88 1.81
CA THR A 8 -8.75 2.14 2.46
C THR A 8 -10.09 2.66 1.94
N ASP A 9 -10.59 2.10 0.82
CA ASP A 9 -11.83 2.48 0.17
C ASP A 9 -13.06 1.78 0.76
N SER A 10 -14.23 2.38 0.57
CA SER A 10 -15.52 1.72 0.77
C SER A 10 -16.46 2.00 -0.41
N ARG A 11 -17.65 1.41 -0.38
CA ARG A 11 -18.70 1.71 -1.39
C ARG A 11 -19.29 3.11 -1.25
N GLU A 12 -19.12 3.74 -0.09
CA GLU A 12 -19.76 5.02 0.28
C GLU A 12 -18.82 6.22 0.04
N GLY A 13 -17.52 5.97 -0.11
CA GLY A 13 -16.54 7.03 -0.30
C GLY A 13 -15.11 6.50 -0.23
N MET A 14 -14.18 7.40 -0.55
CA MET A 14 -12.72 7.19 -0.55
C MET A 14 -12.19 6.18 -1.57
N CYS A 15 -10.90 6.31 -1.87
CA CYS A 15 -10.19 5.44 -2.79
C CYS A 15 -8.72 5.35 -2.38
N THR A 16 -8.13 4.14 -2.45
CA THR A 16 -6.71 3.92 -2.15
C THR A 16 -5.78 4.77 -3.02
N THR A 17 -6.12 4.96 -4.30
CA THR A 17 -5.32 5.79 -5.20
C THR A 17 -5.41 7.28 -4.85
N TYR A 18 -6.57 7.75 -4.38
CA TYR A 18 -6.76 9.11 -3.91
C TYR A 18 -5.95 9.39 -2.65
N LEU A 19 -6.00 8.48 -1.67
CA LEU A 19 -5.20 8.60 -0.45
C LEU A 19 -3.70 8.58 -0.75
N CYS A 20 -3.26 7.70 -1.65
CA CYS A 20 -1.87 7.68 -2.13
C CYS A 20 -1.46 9.03 -2.74
N ALA A 21 -2.30 9.61 -3.60
CA ALA A 21 -2.03 10.91 -4.22
C ALA A 21 -1.94 12.05 -3.18
N ILE A 22 -2.84 12.06 -2.18
CA ILE A 22 -2.78 13.02 -1.06
C ILE A 22 -1.47 12.86 -0.29
N LEU A 23 -1.14 11.63 0.12
CA LEU A 23 0.07 11.37 0.91
C LEU A 23 1.33 11.75 0.17
N MET A 24 1.42 11.47 -1.14
CA MET A 24 2.54 11.91 -1.96
C MET A 24 2.71 13.42 -2.01
N ASP A 25 1.61 14.19 -1.92
CA ASP A 25 1.68 15.65 -1.91
C ASP A 25 2.08 16.19 -0.53
N GLU A 26 1.39 15.73 0.52
CA GLU A 26 1.65 16.12 1.91
C GLU A 26 3.07 15.74 2.35
N LEU A 27 3.57 14.57 1.95
CA LEU A 27 4.88 14.08 2.39
C LEU A 27 6.07 14.80 1.75
N LYS A 28 5.85 15.69 0.77
CA LYS A 28 6.92 16.54 0.21
C LYS A 28 7.53 17.46 1.26
N GLU A 29 6.82 17.75 2.34
CA GLU A 29 7.33 18.53 3.47
C GLU A 29 8.43 17.79 4.25
N TYR A 30 8.42 16.45 4.22
CA TYR A 30 9.34 15.60 4.97
C TYR A 30 10.46 14.99 4.09
N GLY A 31 10.40 15.16 2.77
CA GLY A 31 11.35 14.53 1.87
C GLY A 31 11.03 14.67 0.39
N ASN A 32 11.82 13.98 -0.44
CA ASN A 32 11.64 13.99 -1.88
C ASN A 32 10.98 12.70 -2.37
N ILE A 33 9.83 12.82 -3.03
CA ILE A 33 9.18 11.71 -3.71
C ILE A 33 10.02 11.28 -4.92
N ARG A 34 10.26 9.97 -5.04
CA ARG A 34 11.01 9.38 -6.17
C ARG A 34 10.06 8.73 -7.16
N GLY A 35 10.25 9.07 -8.44
CA GLY A 35 9.52 8.45 -9.55
C GLY A 35 8.01 8.65 -9.48
N SER A 36 7.29 7.77 -10.18
CA SER A 36 5.83 7.69 -10.13
C SER A 36 5.40 6.64 -9.10
N PRO A 37 4.23 6.78 -8.47
CA PRO A 37 3.66 5.71 -7.68
C PRO A 37 3.32 4.55 -8.62
N ILE A 38 3.24 3.35 -8.06
CA ILE A 38 2.70 2.19 -8.77
C ILE A 38 1.28 1.89 -8.27
N LEU A 39 0.45 1.42 -9.21
CA LEU A 39 -0.86 0.84 -8.95
C LEU A 39 -0.79 -0.61 -9.40
N ILE A 40 -0.95 -1.55 -8.47
CA ILE A 40 -0.97 -2.97 -8.79
C ILE A 40 -2.38 -3.53 -8.68
N ARG A 41 -2.71 -4.44 -9.59
CA ARG A 41 -3.94 -5.23 -9.55
C ARG A 41 -3.58 -6.65 -9.12
N LEU A 42 -4.19 -7.12 -8.05
CA LEU A 42 -3.97 -8.47 -7.53
C LEU A 42 -4.95 -9.46 -8.17
N ASN A 43 -5.01 -10.68 -7.64
CA ASN A 43 -5.87 -11.74 -8.17
C ASN A 43 -7.34 -11.27 -8.36
N PRO A 44 -7.89 -11.26 -9.59
CA PRO A 44 -9.22 -10.71 -9.86
C PRO A 44 -10.37 -11.59 -9.33
N THR A 45 -10.07 -12.82 -8.88
CA THR A 45 -11.08 -13.78 -8.40
C THR A 45 -11.38 -13.69 -6.91
N ILE A 46 -10.73 -12.77 -6.18
CA ILE A 46 -10.85 -12.66 -4.72
C ILE A 46 -12.26 -12.18 -4.33
N PRO A 47 -13.04 -12.96 -3.56
CA PRO A 47 -14.44 -12.62 -3.28
C PRO A 47 -14.59 -11.53 -2.20
N TYR A 48 -13.51 -11.20 -1.49
CA TYR A 48 -13.51 -10.32 -0.33
C TYR A 48 -13.16 -8.87 -0.64
N LYS A 49 -12.86 -8.53 -1.90
CA LYS A 49 -12.41 -7.20 -2.32
C LYS A 49 -13.53 -6.42 -3.01
N THR A 50 -13.49 -5.09 -2.87
CA THR A 50 -14.28 -4.17 -3.69
C THR A 50 -13.85 -4.29 -5.17
N ARG A 51 -14.67 -3.79 -6.11
CA ARG A 51 -14.35 -3.84 -7.55
C ARG A 51 -13.00 -3.15 -7.78
N GLY A 52 -11.99 -3.92 -8.18
CA GLY A 52 -10.70 -3.40 -8.60
C GLY A 52 -9.48 -4.04 -7.96
N ASN A 53 -9.58 -4.60 -6.74
CA ASN A 53 -8.47 -5.27 -6.03
C ASN A 53 -7.10 -4.60 -6.23
N ALA A 54 -7.04 -3.30 -5.92
CA ALA A 54 -5.90 -2.45 -6.23
C ALA A 54 -5.15 -2.04 -4.97
N SER A 55 -3.83 -2.15 -5.00
CA SER A 55 -2.93 -1.59 -3.99
C SER A 55 -1.96 -0.61 -4.64
N THR A 56 -1.45 0.32 -3.85
CA THR A 56 -0.51 1.34 -4.31
C THR A 56 0.77 1.33 -3.51
N ALA A 57 1.89 1.71 -4.14
CA ALA A 57 3.12 2.01 -3.46
C ALA A 57 3.85 3.19 -4.10
N PHE A 58 4.63 3.92 -3.31
CA PHE A 58 5.50 4.99 -3.78
C PHE A 58 6.77 5.06 -2.92
N GLU A 59 7.79 5.75 -3.43
CA GLU A 59 9.08 5.89 -2.76
C GLU A 59 9.33 7.34 -2.35
N ILE A 60 9.87 7.52 -1.15
CA ILE A 60 10.33 8.80 -0.62
C ILE A 60 11.75 8.69 -0.08
N THR A 61 12.58 9.69 -0.37
CA THR A 61 13.85 9.95 0.35
C THR A 61 13.59 10.94 1.45
N THR A 62 13.90 10.58 2.69
CA THR A 62 13.68 11.43 3.86
C THR A 62 14.78 11.19 4.90
N SER A 63 15.11 12.23 5.65
CA SER A 63 15.94 12.12 6.87
C SER A 63 15.11 11.93 8.13
N GLU A 64 13.78 11.93 8.04
CA GLU A 64 12.84 11.86 9.16
C GLU A 64 11.84 10.70 8.97
N PRO A 65 12.32 9.45 8.83
CA PRO A 65 11.47 8.31 8.48
C PRO A 65 10.36 8.05 9.49
N GLU A 66 10.60 8.29 10.79
CA GLU A 66 9.60 8.12 11.84
C GLU A 66 8.43 9.09 11.67
N LYS A 67 8.71 10.37 11.37
CA LYS A 67 7.66 11.38 11.13
C LYS A 67 6.83 11.04 9.90
N VAL A 68 7.47 10.54 8.84
CA VAL A 68 6.78 10.07 7.64
C VAL A 68 5.84 8.91 7.97
N MET A 69 6.30 7.91 8.74
CA MET A 69 5.47 6.78 9.15
C MET A 69 4.29 7.23 10.03
N GLU A 70 4.53 8.11 10.99
CA GLU A 70 3.49 8.68 11.86
C GLU A 70 2.44 9.45 11.05
N HIS A 71 2.86 10.30 10.11
CA HIS A 71 1.96 11.06 9.25
C HIS A 71 1.10 10.13 8.38
N VAL A 72 1.71 9.14 7.73
CA VAL A 72 0.96 8.16 6.93
C VAL A 72 -0.07 7.42 7.78
N ILE A 73 0.33 6.97 8.97
CA ILE A 73 -0.57 6.28 9.88
C ILE A 73 -1.74 7.19 10.30
N SER A 74 -1.47 8.45 10.65
CA SER A 74 -2.52 9.42 11.02
C SER A 74 -3.51 9.65 9.88
N ARG A 75 -3.01 9.86 8.66
CA ARG A 75 -3.88 10.12 7.50
C ARG A 75 -4.69 8.91 7.09
N VAL A 76 -4.14 7.70 7.20
CA VAL A 76 -4.93 6.47 6.97
C VAL A 76 -6.01 6.33 8.04
N ASP A 77 -5.74 6.67 9.29
CA ASP A 77 -6.74 6.66 10.37
C ASP A 77 -7.87 7.68 10.13
N GLU A 78 -7.52 8.89 9.66
CA GLU A 78 -8.46 9.99 9.40
C GLU A 78 -9.28 9.81 8.12
N LEU A 79 -8.67 9.28 7.06
CA LEU A 79 -9.24 9.26 5.72
C LEU A 79 -9.78 7.88 5.30
N SER A 80 -9.54 6.82 6.06
CA SER A 80 -10.16 5.53 5.75
C SER A 80 -11.59 5.46 6.26
N GLU A 81 -12.45 4.82 5.49
CA GLU A 81 -13.85 4.59 5.86
C GLU A 81 -13.98 3.43 6.87
N LEU A 82 -13.37 3.58 8.05
CA LEU A 82 -13.24 2.52 9.06
C LEU A 82 -14.60 2.02 9.60
N GLN A 83 -15.67 2.79 9.42
CA GLN A 83 -17.04 2.41 9.78
C GLN A 83 -17.59 1.31 8.85
N SER A 84 -17.09 1.20 7.62
CA SER A 84 -17.50 0.16 6.70
C SER A 84 -16.93 -1.19 7.13
N GLU A 85 -17.74 -2.23 7.24
CA GLU A 85 -17.29 -3.59 7.61
C GLU A 85 -16.24 -4.14 6.63
N MET A 86 -16.33 -3.76 5.35
CA MET A 86 -15.50 -4.27 4.27
C MET A 86 -14.12 -3.60 4.16
N THR A 87 -13.93 -2.44 4.79
CA THR A 87 -12.68 -1.67 4.72
C THR A 87 -11.74 -2.13 5.84
N ASN A 88 -10.59 -2.74 5.51
CA ASN A 88 -9.61 -3.24 6.47
C ASN A 88 -8.19 -2.79 6.09
N PRO A 89 -7.88 -1.49 6.26
CA PRO A 89 -6.64 -0.89 5.75
C PRO A 89 -5.38 -1.62 6.19
N GLY A 90 -4.37 -1.59 5.31
CA GLY A 90 -3.03 -2.02 5.63
C GLY A 90 -1.99 -1.10 5.02
N VAL A 91 -0.95 -0.81 5.81
CA VAL A 91 0.22 -0.06 5.37
C VAL A 91 1.47 -0.86 5.72
N VAL A 92 2.42 -0.90 4.78
CA VAL A 92 3.75 -1.48 5.00
C VAL A 92 4.81 -0.50 4.51
N PHE A 93 5.88 -0.37 5.30
CA PHE A 93 7.02 0.49 5.03
C PHE A 93 8.27 -0.35 4.81
N ILE A 94 9.05 -0.04 3.76
CA ILE A 94 10.35 -0.63 3.52
C ILE A 94 11.43 0.46 3.69
N PRO A 95 12.19 0.43 4.81
CA PRO A 95 13.37 1.28 4.97
C PRO A 95 14.39 1.08 3.83
N GLU A 96 15.12 2.14 3.48
CA GLU A 96 16.08 2.12 2.35
C GLU A 96 17.19 1.07 2.57
N ASP A 97 17.69 0.95 3.80
CA ASP A 97 18.72 -0.01 4.21
C ASP A 97 18.24 -1.48 4.22
N ARG A 98 16.93 -1.71 4.15
CA ARG A 98 16.32 -3.05 4.08
C ARG A 98 15.93 -3.47 2.67
N SER A 99 15.85 -2.54 1.72
CA SER A 99 15.25 -2.78 0.39
C SER A 99 15.83 -3.99 -0.34
N GLU A 100 17.16 -4.16 -0.37
CA GLU A 100 17.79 -5.29 -1.04
C GLU A 100 17.60 -6.63 -0.29
N LYS A 101 17.53 -6.58 1.05
CA LYS A 101 17.43 -7.78 1.90
C LYS A 101 16.07 -8.47 1.82
N VAL A 102 15.02 -7.73 1.46
CA VAL A 102 13.64 -8.23 1.45
C VAL A 102 13.08 -8.39 0.03
N LYS A 103 13.90 -8.06 -0.98
CA LYS A 103 13.48 -7.96 -2.38
C LYS A 103 13.00 -9.29 -2.95
N GLU A 104 13.68 -10.37 -2.64
CA GLU A 104 13.37 -11.71 -3.14
C GLU A 104 12.06 -12.22 -2.54
N GLU A 105 11.95 -12.21 -1.21
CA GLU A 105 10.78 -12.71 -0.48
C GLU A 105 9.52 -11.89 -0.80
N LEU A 106 9.64 -10.57 -0.90
CA LEU A 106 8.50 -9.71 -1.28
C LEU A 106 8.14 -9.88 -2.76
N GLY A 107 9.12 -10.13 -3.65
CA GLY A 107 8.87 -10.45 -5.05
C GLY A 107 8.09 -11.76 -5.22
N GLU A 108 8.46 -12.81 -4.49
CA GLU A 108 7.72 -14.06 -4.45
C GLU A 108 6.30 -13.88 -3.88
N PHE A 109 6.19 -13.10 -2.80
CA PHE A 109 4.89 -12.80 -2.19
C PHE A 109 3.96 -12.06 -3.16
N PHE A 110 4.48 -11.08 -3.91
CA PHE A 110 3.72 -10.39 -4.96
C PHE A 110 3.18 -11.38 -6.01
N LEU A 111 4.02 -12.30 -6.51
CA LEU A 111 3.58 -13.30 -7.49
C LEU A 111 2.49 -14.22 -6.95
N LYS A 112 2.59 -14.64 -5.68
CA LYS A 112 1.54 -15.42 -5.01
C LYS A 112 0.25 -14.60 -4.88
N ALA A 113 0.33 -13.33 -4.49
CA ALA A 113 -0.84 -12.45 -4.34
C ALA A 113 -1.59 -12.20 -5.66
N VAL A 114 -0.88 -12.26 -6.80
CA VAL A 114 -1.49 -12.16 -8.14
C VAL A 114 -2.14 -13.47 -8.59
N ARG A 115 -1.60 -14.63 -8.18
CA ARG A 115 -1.98 -15.96 -8.72
C ARG A 115 -2.88 -16.79 -7.81
N GLU A 116 -2.85 -16.54 -6.51
CA GLU A 116 -3.41 -17.41 -5.49
C GLU A 116 -4.34 -16.63 -4.55
N VAL A 117 -4.99 -17.35 -3.62
CA VAL A 117 -5.82 -16.77 -2.57
C VAL A 117 -5.04 -16.81 -1.26
N LEU A 118 -4.44 -15.68 -0.87
CA LEU A 118 -3.68 -15.56 0.37
C LEU A 118 -4.58 -15.28 1.57
N GLN A 119 -4.17 -15.81 2.73
CA GLN A 119 -4.74 -15.49 4.03
C GLN A 119 -3.99 -14.32 4.66
N ILE A 120 -4.63 -13.64 5.61
CA ILE A 120 -3.99 -12.54 6.34
C ILE A 120 -2.78 -13.02 7.16
N ASP A 121 -2.80 -14.27 7.63
CA ASP A 121 -1.69 -14.81 8.40
C ASP A 121 -0.44 -14.99 7.52
N ASP A 122 -0.58 -15.24 6.21
CA ASP A 122 0.57 -15.28 5.28
C ASP A 122 1.31 -13.94 5.28
N ALA A 123 0.56 -12.83 5.23
CA ALA A 123 1.10 -11.48 5.27
C ALA A 123 1.72 -11.14 6.64
N LYS A 124 1.00 -11.43 7.74
CA LYS A 124 1.48 -11.14 9.11
C LYS A 124 2.73 -11.92 9.46
N ASN A 125 2.80 -13.19 9.07
CA ASN A 125 3.98 -14.03 9.28
C ASN A 125 5.18 -13.50 8.50
N LEU A 126 5.00 -13.09 7.24
CA LEU A 126 6.08 -12.52 6.45
C LEU A 126 6.58 -11.19 7.02
N ILE A 127 5.67 -10.29 7.42
CA ILE A 127 6.00 -9.02 8.09
C ILE A 127 6.82 -9.27 9.35
N ALA A 128 6.41 -10.22 10.19
CA ALA A 128 7.11 -10.56 11.43
C ALA A 128 8.50 -11.16 11.16
N ASN A 129 8.61 -12.05 10.17
CA ASN A 129 9.87 -12.69 9.80
C ASN A 129 10.89 -11.70 9.23
N LEU A 130 10.43 -10.71 8.46
CA LEU A 130 11.26 -9.66 7.86
C LEU A 130 11.41 -8.41 8.75
N ASP A 131 10.75 -8.40 9.91
CA ASP A 131 10.72 -7.29 10.87
C ASP A 131 10.36 -5.94 10.19
N LEU A 132 9.30 -5.96 9.37
CA LEU A 132 8.88 -4.79 8.60
C LEU A 132 7.96 -3.88 9.41
N PRO A 133 8.23 -2.55 9.46
CA PRO A 133 7.27 -1.60 10.02
C PRO A 133 5.98 -1.65 9.21
N SER A 134 4.87 -1.83 9.91
CA SER A 134 3.55 -1.96 9.29
C SER A 134 2.44 -1.61 10.27
N ARG A 135 1.26 -1.31 9.74
CA ARG A 135 0.05 -1.14 10.53
C ARG A 135 -1.15 -1.69 9.77
N GLY A 136 -1.89 -2.57 10.42
CA GLY A 136 -3.18 -3.05 9.94
C GLY A 136 -4.30 -2.48 10.80
N TRP A 137 -5.40 -2.09 10.17
CA TRP A 137 -6.63 -1.68 10.83
C TRP A 137 -7.66 -2.81 10.77
N LYS A 138 -8.47 -2.93 11.82
CA LYS A 138 -9.48 -4.00 11.96
C LYS A 138 -8.83 -5.38 11.80
N ASN A 139 -9.26 -6.19 10.83
CA ASN A 139 -8.65 -7.50 10.61
C ASN A 139 -7.28 -7.42 9.88
N GLY A 140 -6.92 -6.25 9.34
CA GLY A 140 -5.64 -5.97 8.69
C GLY A 140 -5.49 -6.53 7.28
N ARG A 141 -6.56 -6.94 6.61
CA ARG A 141 -6.50 -7.60 5.30
C ARG A 141 -5.74 -6.83 4.23
N GLY A 142 -5.76 -5.49 4.27
CA GLY A 142 -4.96 -4.65 3.38
C GLY A 142 -3.46 -4.90 3.45
N LEU A 143 -2.94 -5.52 4.51
CA LEU A 143 -1.52 -5.90 4.59
C LEU A 143 -1.09 -6.85 3.47
N ILE A 144 -2.02 -7.67 2.95
CA ILE A 144 -1.75 -8.54 1.80
C ILE A 144 -1.41 -7.69 0.57
N GLY A 145 -2.25 -6.70 0.23
CA GLY A 145 -2.00 -5.88 -0.94
C GLY A 145 -0.83 -4.93 -0.75
N ALA A 146 -0.68 -4.33 0.43
CA ALA A 146 0.45 -3.49 0.77
C ALA A 146 1.80 -4.23 0.59
N LEU A 147 1.95 -5.43 1.15
CA LEU A 147 3.14 -6.26 0.93
C LEU A 147 3.38 -6.60 -0.54
N ALA A 148 2.32 -6.96 -1.26
CA ALA A 148 2.41 -7.26 -2.68
C ALA A 148 2.87 -6.02 -3.48
N ALA A 149 2.42 -4.82 -3.12
CA ALA A 149 2.84 -3.56 -3.74
C ALA A 149 4.30 -3.23 -3.42
N CYS A 150 4.79 -3.48 -2.20
CA CYS A 150 6.21 -3.42 -1.90
C CYS A 150 7.03 -4.35 -2.80
N GLY A 151 6.60 -5.61 -2.93
CA GLY A 151 7.24 -6.61 -3.78
C GLY A 151 7.31 -6.20 -5.25
N ALA A 152 6.22 -5.65 -5.77
CA ALA A 152 6.19 -5.12 -7.13
C ALA A 152 7.14 -3.92 -7.31
N MET A 153 7.15 -2.97 -6.37
CA MET A 153 7.98 -1.76 -6.45
C MET A 153 9.49 -2.06 -6.35
N LEU A 154 9.87 -3.01 -5.50
CA LEU A 154 11.26 -3.46 -5.37
C LEU A 154 11.78 -4.23 -6.59
N ASN A 155 10.88 -4.73 -7.43
CA ASN A 155 11.19 -5.57 -8.59
C ASN A 155 10.64 -4.96 -9.89
N PRO A 156 11.12 -3.79 -10.35
CA PRO A 156 10.49 -3.03 -11.45
C PRO A 156 10.57 -3.68 -12.85
N GLY A 157 11.06 -4.92 -12.96
CA GLY A 157 11.18 -5.64 -14.24
C GLY A 157 9.86 -6.17 -14.80
N TRP A 158 8.71 -5.81 -14.21
CA TRP A 158 7.39 -6.18 -14.69
C TRP A 158 6.98 -5.38 -15.93
N ASP A 159 6.31 -6.04 -16.87
CA ASP A 159 5.58 -5.34 -17.92
C ASP A 159 4.45 -4.50 -17.30
N HIS A 160 4.28 -3.26 -17.75
CA HIS A 160 3.38 -2.30 -17.13
C HIS A 160 2.83 -1.27 -18.11
N THR A 161 1.72 -0.65 -17.71
CA THR A 161 1.05 0.44 -18.44
C THR A 161 0.95 1.68 -17.56
N TYR A 162 0.72 2.84 -18.17
CA TYR A 162 0.44 4.09 -17.45
C TYR A 162 -1.06 4.35 -17.36
N GLU A 163 -1.51 4.79 -16.19
CA GLU A 163 -2.90 5.19 -15.92
C GLU A 163 -2.89 6.61 -15.32
N TYR A 164 -3.52 7.57 -16.01
CA TYR A 164 -3.67 8.94 -15.50
C TYR A 164 -5.00 9.07 -14.76
N LEU A 165 -4.94 9.32 -13.45
CA LEU A 165 -6.11 9.45 -12.58
C LEU A 165 -6.36 10.93 -12.27
N ALA A 166 -7.55 11.42 -12.65
CA ALA A 166 -8.02 12.75 -12.28
C ALA A 166 -9.10 12.62 -11.19
N TYR A 167 -8.89 13.29 -10.06
CA TYR A 167 -9.83 13.28 -8.94
C TYR A 167 -10.76 14.48 -8.98
N ARG A 168 -12.02 14.28 -8.55
CA ARG A 168 -13.01 15.34 -8.43
C ARG A 168 -12.74 16.18 -7.19
N GLU A 169 -13.06 17.46 -7.26
CA GLU A 169 -13.12 18.32 -6.09
C GLU A 169 -14.26 17.84 -5.17
N LYS A 170 -14.06 17.96 -3.85
CA LYS A 170 -15.08 17.56 -2.87
C LYS A 170 -16.20 18.59 -2.91
N ASP A 171 -17.45 18.13 -3.07
CA ASP A 171 -18.61 19.02 -2.99
C ASP A 171 -18.65 19.65 -1.57
N THR A 172 -18.56 20.98 -1.50
CA THR A 172 -18.66 21.80 -0.26
C THR A 172 -20.07 21.87 0.28
#